data_AF-A0A2V7NWV9-F1
#
_entry.id   AF-A0A2V7NWV9-F1
#
_cell.length_a   1.000
_cell.length_b   1.000
_cell.length_c   1.000
_cell.angle_alpha   90.00
_cell.angle_beta   90.00
_cell.angle_gamma   90.00
#
_symmetry.space_group_name_H-M   'P 1'
#
loop_
_entity.id
_entity.type
_entity.pdbx_description
1 polymer ?
#
loop_
_entity_poly.entity_id
_entity_poly.type
_entity_poly.pdbx_seq_one_letter_code
_entity_poly.pdbx_strand_id
1 'polypeptide(L)'
;AFPALRAAQATELVASVGAAPRAILLGDFNDTEGSPMYGVVTGAGFTDTWARLRPGVAGLTCCEPPDLSNPLPLLFERIDYVFARGLEGPDGALHGRIAVVGNRPGDRVPGPAYLIWPSDHAGVVARLRDRETNVAASVARWASEAGGVRERP
;
A
#
# COMPACT_ATOMS: atom_id res chain seq x y z
N ALA A 1 6.11 -24.05 -0.98
CA ALA A 1 6.07 -22.68 -1.54
C ALA A 1 6.88 -22.63 -2.83
N PHE A 2 6.49 -21.78 -3.79
CA PHE A 2 7.19 -21.59 -5.06
C PHE A 2 7.69 -20.13 -5.19
N PRO A 3 8.73 -19.71 -4.44
CA PRO A 3 9.18 -18.30 -4.44
C PRO A 3 9.54 -17.77 -5.82
N ALA A 4 10.14 -18.63 -6.68
CA ALA A 4 10.47 -18.26 -8.05
C ALA A 4 9.23 -18.00 -8.92
N LEU A 5 8.14 -18.75 -8.71
CA LEU A 5 6.88 -18.51 -9.41
C LEU A 5 6.24 -17.19 -8.99
N ARG A 6 6.22 -16.90 -7.68
CA ARG A 6 5.69 -15.63 -7.16
C ARG A 6 6.51 -14.42 -7.66
N ALA A 7 7.84 -14.56 -7.78
CA ALA A 7 8.69 -13.55 -8.39
C ALA A 7 8.43 -13.36 -9.89
N ALA A 8 8.20 -14.45 -10.64
CA ALA A 8 7.81 -14.36 -12.05
C ALA A 8 6.46 -13.66 -12.23
N GLN A 9 5.46 -14.01 -11.42
CA GLN A 9 4.15 -13.35 -11.40
C GLN A 9 4.25 -11.86 -11.05
N ALA A 10 5.08 -11.50 -10.06
CA ALA A 10 5.33 -10.09 -9.73
C ALA A 10 6.04 -9.34 -10.87
N THR A 11 6.91 -10.02 -11.64
CA THR A 11 7.56 -9.42 -12.81
C THR A 11 6.52 -9.09 -13.88
N GLU A 12 5.58 -10.00 -14.16
CA GLU A 12 4.47 -9.76 -15.08
C GLU A 12 3.57 -8.61 -14.60
N LEU A 13 3.23 -8.59 -13.30
CA LEU A 13 2.42 -7.53 -12.70
C LEU A 13 3.08 -6.16 -12.85
N VAL A 14 4.36 -6.03 -12.47
CA VAL A 14 5.13 -4.78 -12.61
C VAL A 14 5.22 -4.35 -14.08
N ALA A 15 5.48 -5.28 -14.99
CA ALA A 15 5.56 -5.00 -16.42
C ALA A 15 4.22 -4.47 -16.97
N SER A 16 3.09 -4.97 -16.49
CA SER A 16 1.76 -4.51 -16.91
C SER A 16 1.49 -3.05 -16.55
N VAL A 17 2.05 -2.56 -15.44
CA VAL A 17 1.98 -1.15 -15.03
C VAL A 17 3.01 -0.28 -15.76
N GLY A 18 4.10 -0.90 -16.22
CA GLY A 18 5.14 -0.25 -17.03
C GLY A 18 5.78 0.96 -16.34
N ALA A 19 6.03 2.02 -17.11
CA ALA A 19 6.67 3.24 -16.64
C ALA A 19 5.68 4.30 -16.09
N ALA A 20 4.47 3.90 -15.70
CA ALA A 20 3.49 4.83 -15.16
C ALA A 20 4.09 5.64 -13.99
N PRO A 21 4.04 6.99 -14.03
CA PRO A 21 4.73 7.84 -13.06
C PRO A 21 4.13 7.74 -11.66
N ARG A 22 2.88 7.27 -11.56
CA ARG A 22 2.16 7.02 -10.31
C ARG A 22 1.43 5.71 -10.42
N ALA A 23 1.60 4.84 -9.44
CA ALA A 23 0.92 3.56 -9.40
C ALA A 23 0.77 3.03 -7.97
N ILE A 24 -0.26 2.23 -7.76
CA ILE A 24 -0.45 1.43 -6.55
C ILE A 24 -0.60 -0.02 -7.00
N LEU A 25 0.18 -0.91 -6.39
CA LEU A 25 -0.05 -2.36 -6.46
C LEU A 25 -0.56 -2.81 -5.10
N LEU A 26 -1.68 -3.52 -5.05
CA LEU A 26 -2.24 -4.00 -3.79
C LEU A 26 -2.85 -5.39 -3.94
N GLY A 27 -2.87 -6.13 -2.84
CA GLY A 27 -3.47 -7.46 -2.77
C GLY A 27 -2.61 -8.44 -1.96
N ASP A 28 -3.01 -9.70 -2.00
CA ASP A 28 -2.27 -10.83 -1.45
C ASP A 28 -1.17 -11.27 -2.43
N PHE A 29 0.08 -11.01 -2.07
CA PHE A 29 1.23 -11.44 -2.87
C PHE A 29 1.72 -12.84 -2.49
N ASN A 30 1.14 -13.43 -1.44
CA ASN A 30 1.49 -14.73 -0.90
C ASN A 30 2.97 -14.87 -0.55
N ASP A 31 3.70 -13.78 -0.31
CA ASP A 31 5.13 -13.84 0.05
C ASP A 31 5.51 -12.73 1.01
N THR A 32 6.57 -12.94 1.78
CA THR A 32 6.97 -12.04 2.86
C THR A 32 7.98 -10.99 2.42
N GLU A 33 8.20 -10.00 3.27
CA GLU A 33 9.26 -9.01 3.12
C GLU A 33 10.63 -9.71 2.99
N GLY A 34 11.46 -9.23 2.06
CA GLY A 34 12.76 -9.84 1.76
C GLY A 34 12.71 -11.05 0.83
N SER A 35 11.52 -11.50 0.41
CA SER A 35 11.38 -12.55 -0.62
C SER A 35 11.83 -12.05 -2.01
N PRO A 36 12.13 -12.97 -2.96
CA PRO A 36 12.40 -12.59 -4.35
C PRO A 36 11.26 -11.80 -5.01
N MET A 37 9.99 -12.15 -4.71
CA MET A 37 8.81 -11.39 -5.13
C MET A 37 8.90 -9.94 -4.64
N TYR A 38 9.16 -9.76 -3.35
CA TYR A 38 9.28 -8.44 -2.73
C TYR A 38 10.41 -7.62 -3.38
N GLY A 39 11.54 -8.26 -3.67
CA GLY A 39 12.66 -7.66 -4.39
C GLY A 39 12.29 -7.20 -5.81
N VAL A 40 11.47 -7.95 -6.54
CA VAL A 40 10.98 -7.55 -7.87
C VAL A 40 10.13 -6.29 -7.79
N VAL A 41 9.15 -6.26 -6.87
CA VAL A 41 8.23 -5.12 -6.74
C VAL A 41 8.97 -3.86 -6.29
N THR A 42 9.81 -3.98 -5.26
CA THR A 42 10.58 -2.84 -4.73
C THR A 42 11.68 -2.38 -5.68
N GLY A 43 12.36 -3.30 -6.37
CA GLY A 43 13.35 -2.99 -7.40
C GLY A 43 12.77 -2.23 -8.60
N ALA A 44 11.45 -2.33 -8.84
CA ALA A 44 10.73 -1.56 -9.84
C ALA A 44 10.31 -0.15 -9.39
N GLY A 45 10.82 0.29 -8.24
CA GLY A 45 10.60 1.64 -7.70
C GLY A 45 9.33 1.78 -6.87
N PHE A 46 8.70 0.68 -6.45
CA PHE A 46 7.58 0.73 -5.52
C PHE A 46 8.07 0.72 -4.06
N THR A 47 7.48 1.59 -3.25
CA THR A 47 7.65 1.68 -1.80
C THR A 47 6.62 0.80 -1.10
N ASP A 48 7.04 -0.05 -0.16
CA ASP A 48 6.13 -0.71 0.79
C ASP A 48 5.53 0.34 1.72
N THR A 49 4.23 0.62 1.55
CA THR A 49 3.53 1.65 2.31
C THR A 49 3.48 1.31 3.80
N TRP A 50 3.35 0.03 4.16
CA TRP A 50 3.27 -0.40 5.55
C TRP A 50 4.60 -0.15 6.24
N ALA A 51 5.68 -0.68 5.69
CA ALA A 51 7.03 -0.49 6.24
C ALA A 51 7.40 1.00 6.36
N ARG A 52 6.99 1.81 5.37
CA ARG A 52 7.28 3.24 5.34
C ARG A 52 6.50 4.08 6.34
N LEU A 53 5.21 3.79 6.56
CA LEU A 53 4.33 4.55 7.45
C LEU A 53 4.29 4.00 8.88
N ARG A 54 4.68 2.73 9.10
CA ARG A 54 4.65 2.02 10.38
C ARG A 54 5.98 1.30 10.66
N PRO A 55 7.12 2.01 10.70
CA PRO A 55 8.43 1.40 10.88
C PRO A 55 8.47 0.56 12.17
N GLY A 56 8.96 -0.69 12.04
CA GLY A 56 9.09 -1.63 13.16
C GLY A 56 7.79 -2.29 13.63
N VAL A 57 6.64 -2.03 13.00
CA VAL A 57 5.38 -2.68 13.34
C VAL A 57 5.11 -3.84 12.39
N ALA A 58 4.86 -5.03 12.92
CA ALA A 58 4.78 -6.27 12.14
C ALA A 58 3.71 -6.27 11.03
N GLY A 59 2.51 -5.75 11.29
CA GLY A 59 1.45 -5.63 10.28
C GLY A 59 0.94 -6.94 9.71
N LEU A 60 0.74 -7.95 10.56
CA LEU A 60 0.32 -9.29 10.17
C LEU A 60 -1.10 -9.27 9.58
N THR A 61 -1.28 -10.00 8.49
CA THR A 61 -2.51 -10.06 7.68
C THR A 61 -3.03 -11.47 7.47
N CYS A 62 -2.21 -12.51 7.67
CA CYS A 62 -2.60 -13.92 7.50
C CYS A 62 -2.02 -14.77 8.65
N CYS A 63 -2.56 -15.90 9.09
CA CYS A 63 -3.79 -16.53 8.64
C CYS A 63 -4.62 -16.98 9.84
N GLU A 64 -5.92 -16.71 9.81
CA GLU A 64 -6.84 -17.41 10.71
C GLU A 64 -7.01 -18.87 10.23
N PRO A 65 -7.39 -19.80 11.13
CA PRO A 65 -7.75 -21.16 10.76
C PRO A 65 -8.92 -21.23 9.76
N PRO A 66 -9.02 -22.29 8.94
CA PRO A 66 -10.01 -22.38 7.87
C PRO A 66 -11.49 -22.27 8.30
N ASP A 67 -11.81 -22.58 9.55
CA ASP A 67 -13.16 -22.48 10.10
C ASP A 67 -13.50 -21.09 10.66
N LEU A 68 -12.51 -20.18 10.72
CA LEU A 68 -12.64 -18.78 11.15
C LEU A 68 -13.23 -18.61 12.56
N SER A 69 -13.24 -19.69 13.36
CA SER A 69 -14.03 -19.78 14.59
C SER A 69 -13.27 -19.35 15.84
N ASN A 70 -11.95 -19.20 15.73
CA ASN A 70 -11.06 -18.88 16.84
C ASN A 70 -11.45 -17.55 17.52
N PRO A 71 -11.36 -17.48 18.87
CA PRO A 71 -11.88 -16.33 19.61
C PRO A 71 -10.98 -15.09 19.56
N LEU A 72 -9.69 -15.27 19.31
CA LEU A 72 -8.65 -14.24 19.27
C LEU A 72 -7.85 -14.38 17.97
N PRO A 73 -7.38 -13.28 17.37
CA PRO A 73 -6.71 -13.32 16.08
C PRO A 73 -5.40 -14.11 16.15
N LEU A 74 -5.14 -14.94 15.14
CA LEU A 74 -3.96 -15.81 15.07
C LEU A 74 -3.00 -15.44 13.93
N LEU A 75 -3.20 -14.29 13.28
CA LEU A 75 -2.36 -13.81 12.18
C LEU A 75 -0.86 -13.83 12.56
N PHE A 76 -0.04 -14.45 11.72
CA PHE A 76 1.39 -14.72 11.92
C PHE A 76 2.28 -14.31 10.73
N GLU A 77 1.71 -13.94 9.58
CA GLU A 77 2.40 -13.53 8.36
C GLU A 77 1.88 -12.20 7.82
N ARG A 78 2.76 -11.42 7.17
CA ARG A 78 2.40 -10.23 6.40
C ARG A 78 2.63 -10.51 4.91
N ILE A 79 1.55 -10.82 4.21
CA ILE A 79 1.56 -11.19 2.79
C ILE A 79 0.62 -10.35 1.92
N ASP A 80 -0.21 -9.52 2.55
CA ASP A 80 -1.06 -8.55 1.89
C ASP A 80 -0.39 -7.17 1.92
N TYR A 81 -0.19 -6.58 0.75
CA TYR A 81 0.58 -5.33 0.62
C TYR A 81 -0.23 -4.22 -0.02
N VAL A 82 0.20 -2.99 0.28
CA VAL A 82 -0.07 -1.81 -0.54
C VAL A 82 1.29 -1.21 -0.90
N PHE A 83 1.72 -1.42 -2.13
CA PHE A 83 2.93 -0.84 -2.70
C PHE A 83 2.58 0.42 -3.48
N ALA A 84 3.34 1.50 -3.28
CA ALA A 84 3.10 2.79 -3.92
C ALA A 84 4.34 3.27 -4.68
N ARG A 85 4.16 3.82 -5.88
CA ARG A 85 5.24 4.45 -6.66
C ARG A 85 4.84 5.86 -7.05
N GLY A 86 5.75 6.82 -6.86
CA GLY A 86 5.57 8.21 -7.29
C GLY A 86 4.53 8.99 -6.50
N LEU A 87 4.16 8.50 -5.31
CA LEU A 87 3.22 9.13 -4.39
C LEU A 87 3.93 9.82 -3.21
N GLU A 88 5.26 9.81 -3.20
CA GLU A 88 6.07 10.55 -2.26
C GLU A 88 5.93 12.07 -2.45
N GLY A 89 5.92 12.78 -1.32
CA GLY A 89 5.92 14.23 -1.25
C GLY A 89 7.24 14.84 -1.74
N PRO A 90 7.33 16.18 -1.81
CA PRO A 90 8.55 16.89 -2.21
C PRO A 90 9.76 16.59 -1.32
N ASP A 91 9.52 16.18 -0.08
CA ASP A 91 10.51 15.74 0.91
C ASP A 91 10.96 14.28 0.69
N GLY A 92 10.46 13.60 -0.34
CA GLY A 92 10.70 12.18 -0.58
C GLY A 92 9.99 11.27 0.40
N ALA A 93 9.09 11.80 1.25
CA ALA A 93 8.35 11.00 2.22
C ALA A 93 6.97 10.59 1.70
N LEU A 94 6.57 9.37 2.01
CA LEU A 94 5.19 8.94 1.82
C LEU A 94 4.34 9.46 2.99
N HIS A 95 3.29 10.22 2.68
CA HIS A 95 2.39 10.79 3.68
C HIS A 95 1.03 10.09 3.64
N GLY A 96 0.50 9.71 4.79
CA GLY A 96 -0.78 9.02 4.82
C GLY A 96 -1.08 8.31 6.13
N ARG A 97 -2.04 7.40 6.07
CA ARG A 97 -2.37 6.46 7.13
C ARG A 97 -2.53 5.08 6.54
N ILE A 98 -2.08 4.07 7.26
CA ILE A 98 -2.31 2.66 6.91
C ILE A 98 -2.68 1.88 8.17
N ALA A 99 -3.63 0.96 8.03
CA ALA A 99 -4.13 0.14 9.11
C ALA A 99 -4.48 -1.27 8.61
N VAL A 100 -4.27 -2.25 9.48
CA VAL A 100 -4.90 -3.57 9.35
C VAL A 100 -6.30 -3.48 9.97
N VAL A 101 -7.29 -4.08 9.31
CA VAL A 101 -8.70 -4.09 9.71
C VAL A 101 -9.26 -5.51 9.67
N GLY A 102 -10.33 -5.80 10.41
CA GLY A 102 -10.89 -7.16 10.46
C GLY A 102 -10.08 -8.10 11.35
N ASN A 103 -9.18 -7.58 12.19
CA ASN A 103 -8.27 -8.33 13.04
C ASN A 103 -8.51 -8.12 14.54
N ARG A 104 -9.65 -7.54 14.93
CA ARG A 104 -10.04 -7.40 16.34
C ARG A 104 -11.19 -8.35 16.66
N PRO A 105 -11.27 -8.90 17.89
CA PRO A 105 -12.38 -9.79 18.28
C PRO A 105 -13.78 -9.20 18.03
N GLY A 106 -13.93 -7.87 18.11
CA GLY A 106 -15.17 -7.15 17.81
C GLY A 106 -15.50 -6.99 16.32
N ASP A 107 -14.56 -7.29 15.42
CA ASP A 107 -14.77 -7.26 13.97
C ASP A 107 -15.40 -8.56 13.43
N ARG A 108 -15.54 -9.59 14.29
CA ARG A 108 -16.17 -10.87 13.92
C ARG A 108 -17.65 -10.68 13.60
N VAL A 109 -18.12 -11.39 12.60
CA VAL A 109 -19.49 -11.31 12.06
C VAL A 109 -20.31 -12.56 12.40
N PRO A 110 -21.66 -12.51 12.40
CA PRO A 110 -22.48 -13.70 12.60
C PRO A 110 -22.20 -14.76 11.52
N GLY A 111 -21.72 -15.92 11.95
CA GLY A 111 -21.66 -17.14 11.14
C GLY A 111 -22.88 -18.03 11.39
N PRO A 112 -22.92 -19.23 10.78
CA PRO A 112 -24.08 -20.13 10.86
C PRO A 112 -24.32 -20.69 12.27
N ALA A 113 -23.29 -20.78 13.12
CA ALA A 113 -23.38 -21.32 14.47
C ALA A 113 -22.73 -20.44 15.55
N TYR A 114 -21.76 -19.62 15.18
CA TYR A 114 -20.97 -18.77 16.07
C TYR A 114 -20.47 -17.54 15.30
N LEU A 115 -19.91 -16.56 16.00
CA LEU A 115 -19.21 -15.44 15.34
C LEU A 115 -18.00 -15.97 14.58
N ILE A 116 -17.74 -15.48 13.38
CA ILE A 116 -16.57 -15.86 12.57
C ILE A 116 -15.76 -14.64 12.18
N TRP A 117 -14.46 -14.82 11.94
CA TRP A 117 -13.67 -13.79 11.26
C TRP A 117 -14.27 -13.50 9.88
N PRO A 118 -14.23 -12.25 9.38
CA PRO A 118 -14.73 -11.92 8.04
C PRO A 118 -14.00 -12.67 6.90
N SER A 119 -12.74 -13.03 7.12
CA SER A 119 -11.87 -13.80 6.24
C SER A 119 -10.73 -14.40 7.08
N ASP A 120 -10.05 -15.40 6.54
CA ASP A 120 -8.77 -15.92 7.03
C ASP A 120 -7.63 -14.89 6.94
N HIS A 121 -7.82 -13.85 6.13
CA HIS A 121 -6.96 -12.68 6.07
C HIS A 121 -7.61 -11.46 6.74
N ALA A 122 -6.79 -10.63 7.37
CA ALA A 122 -7.15 -9.28 7.74
C ALA A 122 -6.87 -8.31 6.58
N GLY A 123 -7.76 -7.32 6.41
CA GLY A 123 -7.64 -6.33 5.35
C GLY A 123 -6.57 -5.29 5.62
N VAL A 124 -5.96 -4.76 4.56
CA VAL A 124 -5.04 -3.61 4.63
C VAL A 124 -5.71 -2.40 3.98
N VAL A 125 -5.86 -1.32 4.75
CA VAL A 125 -6.46 -0.06 4.26
C VAL A 125 -5.43 1.06 4.33
N ALA A 126 -5.13 1.66 3.19
CA ALA A 126 -4.24 2.82 3.08
C ALA A 126 -5.00 4.05 2.58
N ARG A 127 -4.76 5.19 3.23
CA ARG A 127 -5.13 6.53 2.76
C ARG A 127 -3.85 7.30 2.52
N LEU A 128 -3.43 7.37 1.27
CA LEU A 128 -2.24 8.11 0.83
C LEU A 128 -2.62 9.56 0.49
N ARG A 129 -1.73 10.49 0.81
CA ARG A 129 -1.87 11.90 0.43
C ARG A 129 -0.96 12.13 -0.77
N ASP A 130 -1.54 12.56 -1.88
CA ASP A 130 -0.76 13.07 -3.01
C ASP A 130 -0.10 14.39 -2.59
N ARG A 131 0.93 14.78 -3.35
CA ARG A 131 1.47 16.13 -3.38
C ARG A 131 0.30 17.11 -3.32
N GLU A 132 0.31 18.00 -2.33
CA GLU A 132 -0.52 19.20 -2.38
C GLU A 132 -0.39 19.80 -3.78
N THR A 133 -1.44 19.73 -4.60
CA THR A 133 -1.75 20.90 -5.41
C THR A 133 -2.19 21.96 -4.41
N ASN A 134 -1.22 22.60 -3.77
CA ASN A 134 -1.41 23.96 -3.31
C ASN A 134 -1.76 24.75 -4.56
N VAL A 135 -3.05 24.92 -4.82
CA VAL A 135 -3.59 25.83 -5.84
C VAL A 135 -2.93 27.21 -5.70
N ALA A 136 -2.51 27.58 -4.48
CA ALA A 136 -1.72 28.77 -4.19
C ALA A 136 -0.36 28.84 -4.91
N ALA A 137 0.37 27.74 -5.07
CA ALA A 137 1.69 27.74 -5.72
C ALA A 137 1.57 27.83 -7.26
N SER A 138 0.50 27.24 -7.83
CA SER A 138 0.19 27.38 -9.25
C SER A 138 -0.24 28.80 -9.61
N VAL A 139 -1.01 29.48 -8.74
CA VAL A 139 -1.43 30.88 -8.92
C VAL A 139 -0.23 31.85 -8.80
N ALA A 140 0.69 31.60 -7.86
CA ALA A 140 1.90 32.44 -7.70
C ALA A 140 2.81 32.39 -8.94
N ARG A 141 2.95 31.22 -9.57
CA ARG A 141 3.73 31.05 -10.80
C ARG A 141 3.09 31.78 -11.99
N TRP A 142 1.76 31.69 -12.14
CA TRP A 142 1.02 32.43 -13.17
C TRP A 142 1.14 33.96 -13.00
N ALA A 143 1.07 34.48 -11.76
CA ALA A 143 1.21 35.91 -11.49
C ALA A 143 2.62 36.45 -11.84
N SER A 144 3.67 35.64 -11.61
CA SER A 144 5.04 36.01 -11.93
C SER A 144 5.34 36.00 -13.44
N GLU A 145 4.67 35.12 -14.19
CA GLU A 145 4.81 35.01 -15.65
C GLU A 145 3.97 36.08 -16.38
N ALA A 146 2.83 36.48 -15.81
CA ALA A 146 1.97 37.55 -16.36
C ALA A 146 2.50 38.98 -16.12
N GLY A 147 3.32 39.20 -15.10
CA GLY A 147 3.90 40.53 -14.77
C GLY A 147 5.11 40.95 -15.62
N GLY A 148 5.55 40.12 -16.58
CA GLY A 148 6.77 40.33 -17.36
C GLY A 148 6.63 41.17 -18.63
N VAL A 149 5.40 41.52 -19.05
CA VAL A 149 5.19 42.35 -20.25
C VAL A 149 5.42 43.82 -19.89
N ARG A 150 6.69 44.24 -19.96
CA ARG A 150 7.05 45.67 -20.02
C ARG A 150 6.61 46.22 -21.37
N GLU A 151 5.55 47.03 -21.36
CA GLU A 151 5.33 48.02 -22.42
C GLU A 151 6.57 48.93 -22.47
N ARG A 152 7.23 48.94 -23.63
CA ARG A 152 8.26 49.91 -24.00
C ARG A 152 7.62 50.91 -24.99
N PRO A 153 8.14 52.15 -25.01
CA PRO A 153 7.38 53.40 -25.02
C PRO A 153 6.63 53.69 -26.31
#